data_AF-A0A655R003-F1
#
_entry.id   AF-A0A655R003-F1
#
_cell.length_a   1.000
_cell.length_b   1.000
_cell.length_c   1.000
_cell.angle_alpha   90.00
_cell.angle_beta   90.00
_cell.angle_gamma   90.00
#
_symmetry.space_group_name_H-M   'P 1'
#
loop_
_entity.id
_entity.type
_entity.pdbx_description
1 polymer ?
#
loop_
_entity_poly.entity_id
_entity_poly.type
_entity_poly.pdbx_seq_one_letter_code
_entity_poly.pdbx_strand_id
1 'polypeptide(L)'
;MAIFANKAWLLDDLTNDNTATGNNNQFRIIDATDINDAGVISATALKCSGGYDTTAHNSLCSNREETVVAVKLVPIVNATSANIQQRSTEEQASERKGGSFGLGLLMVLGVLGFRRK
;
A
#
# COMPACT_ATOMS: atom_id res chain seq x y z
N MET A 1 -29.33 -9.75 -3.36
CA MET A 1 -28.05 -9.32 -2.74
C MET A 1 -27.07 -9.08 -3.87
N ALA A 2 -26.43 -7.92 -3.94
CA ALA A 2 -25.41 -7.67 -4.96
C ALA A 2 -24.11 -8.36 -4.58
N ILE A 3 -23.50 -9.07 -5.55
CA ILE A 3 -22.34 -9.97 -5.34
C ILE A 3 -21.14 -9.23 -4.70
N PHE A 4 -21.03 -7.91 -4.92
CA PHE A 4 -19.93 -7.06 -4.43
C PHE A 4 -20.40 -5.85 -3.61
N ALA A 5 -21.52 -5.99 -2.88
CA ALA A 5 -22.06 -4.90 -2.06
C ALA A 5 -22.32 -3.58 -2.83
N ASN A 6 -22.64 -3.67 -4.12
CA ASN A 6 -22.89 -2.53 -5.01
C ASN A 6 -21.73 -1.53 -5.15
N LYS A 7 -20.47 -1.97 -4.97
CA LYS A 7 -19.30 -1.13 -5.23
C LYS A 7 -18.21 -1.89 -6.01
N ALA A 8 -17.29 -1.13 -6.59
CA ALA A 8 -16.07 -1.68 -7.15
C ALA A 8 -15.06 -2.03 -6.04
N TRP A 9 -14.22 -3.02 -6.30
CA TRP A 9 -13.13 -3.46 -5.43
C TRP A 9 -11.83 -3.47 -6.22
N LEU A 10 -10.71 -3.23 -5.54
CA LEU A 10 -9.42 -3.53 -6.13
C LEU A 10 -9.24 -5.05 -6.16
N LEU A 11 -8.71 -5.58 -7.26
CA LEU A 11 -8.43 -7.02 -7.37
C LEU A 11 -7.48 -7.49 -6.26
N ASP A 12 -6.56 -6.62 -5.84
CA ASP A 12 -5.63 -6.87 -4.74
C ASP A 12 -6.35 -7.07 -3.38
N ASP A 13 -7.48 -6.39 -3.13
CA ASP A 13 -8.31 -6.59 -1.94
C ASP A 13 -8.93 -7.99 -1.90
N LEU A 14 -9.22 -8.57 -3.07
CA LEU A 14 -9.81 -9.90 -3.18
C LEU A 14 -8.81 -11.00 -2.82
N THR A 15 -7.52 -10.68 -2.77
CA THR A 15 -6.45 -11.64 -2.42
C THR A 15 -5.96 -11.49 -0.97
N ASN A 16 -6.37 -10.43 -0.28
CA ASN A 16 -5.92 -10.14 1.07
C ASN A 16 -6.57 -11.10 2.10
N ASP A 17 -5.74 -11.75 2.92
CA ASP A 17 -6.15 -12.60 4.04
C ASP A 17 -6.07 -11.88 5.39
N ASN A 18 -5.81 -10.56 5.38
CA ASN A 18 -5.56 -9.71 6.53
C ASN A 18 -4.47 -10.23 7.48
N THR A 19 -3.53 -11.02 6.96
CA THR A 19 -2.45 -11.65 7.73
C THR A 19 -1.10 -11.23 7.16
N ALA A 20 -0.35 -10.38 7.87
CA ALA A 20 0.92 -9.85 7.37
C ALA A 20 1.96 -10.95 7.08
N THR A 21 1.95 -12.03 7.86
CA THR A 21 2.80 -13.22 7.68
C THR A 21 2.17 -14.27 6.74
N GLY A 22 0.99 -13.98 6.19
CA GLY A 22 0.26 -14.87 5.30
C GLY A 22 0.92 -14.97 3.94
N ASN A 23 0.74 -16.10 3.27
CA ASN A 23 1.32 -16.34 1.94
C ASN A 23 0.78 -15.34 0.90
N ASN A 24 -0.47 -14.91 1.04
CA ASN A 24 -1.07 -13.95 0.13
C ASN A 24 -0.44 -12.56 0.25
N ASN A 25 0.09 -12.21 1.43
CA ASN A 25 0.76 -10.93 1.61
C ASN A 25 2.08 -10.84 0.85
N GLN A 26 2.58 -11.91 0.22
CA GLN A 26 3.75 -11.87 -0.66
C GLN A 26 3.48 -11.28 -2.04
N PHE A 27 2.21 -11.15 -2.43
CA PHE A 27 1.83 -10.72 -3.77
C PHE A 27 1.04 -9.41 -3.71
N ARG A 28 1.22 -8.56 -4.71
CA ARG A 28 0.39 -7.39 -4.99
C ARG A 28 -0.08 -7.44 -6.42
N ILE A 29 -1.38 -7.56 -6.64
CA ILE A 29 -1.92 -7.65 -8.00
C ILE A 29 -1.93 -6.26 -8.62
N ILE A 30 -1.23 -6.11 -9.75
CA ILE A 30 -1.07 -4.80 -10.42
C ILE A 30 -1.84 -4.72 -11.75
N ASP A 31 -2.08 -5.86 -12.38
CA ASP A 31 -2.80 -5.92 -13.65
C ASP A 31 -3.51 -7.27 -13.81
N ALA A 32 -4.65 -7.25 -14.50
CA ALA A 32 -5.44 -8.43 -14.84
C ALA A 32 -5.71 -8.43 -16.34
N THR A 33 -5.33 -9.51 -17.02
CA THR A 33 -5.32 -9.57 -18.48
C THR A 33 -6.53 -10.27 -19.06
N ASP A 34 -7.03 -11.31 -18.39
CA ASP A 34 -8.17 -12.10 -18.87
C ASP A 34 -8.86 -12.88 -17.75
N ILE A 35 -10.11 -13.28 -17.98
CA ILE A 35 -10.92 -14.10 -17.08
C ILE A 35 -11.67 -15.17 -17.88
N ASN A 36 -11.71 -16.41 -17.37
CA ASN A 36 -12.46 -17.49 -18.00
C ASN A 36 -13.85 -17.71 -17.40
N ASP A 37 -14.63 -18.63 -17.98
CA ASP A 37 -16.00 -18.96 -17.53
C ASP A 37 -16.08 -19.52 -16.10
N ALA A 38 -14.98 -20.03 -15.56
CA ALA A 38 -14.88 -20.48 -14.17
C ALA A 38 -14.49 -19.35 -13.20
N GLY A 39 -14.36 -18.11 -13.69
CA GLY A 39 -13.93 -16.95 -12.90
C GLY A 39 -12.44 -16.93 -12.57
N VAL A 40 -11.63 -17.81 -13.17
CA VAL A 40 -10.18 -17.83 -12.98
C VAL A 40 -9.56 -16.68 -13.76
N ILE A 41 -8.74 -15.87 -13.09
CA ILE A 41 -8.15 -14.66 -13.65
C ILE A 41 -6.66 -14.88 -13.92
N SER A 42 -6.21 -14.48 -15.11
CA SER A 42 -4.78 -14.35 -15.43
C SER A 42 -4.31 -12.93 -15.12
N ALA A 43 -3.32 -12.80 -14.25
CA ALA A 43 -2.90 -11.51 -13.72
C ALA A 43 -1.37 -11.41 -13.61
N THR A 44 -0.91 -10.18 -13.48
CA THR A 44 0.47 -9.84 -13.15
C THR A 44 0.52 -9.30 -11.72
N ALA A 45 1.51 -9.74 -10.96
CA ALA A 45 1.71 -9.33 -9.59
C ALA A 45 3.16 -8.92 -9.31
N LEU A 46 3.34 -8.01 -8.36
CA LEU A 46 4.62 -7.77 -7.71
C LEU A 46 4.75 -8.77 -6.56
N LYS A 47 5.80 -9.60 -6.61
CA LYS A 47 6.14 -10.56 -5.58
C LYS A 47 7.27 -10.04 -4.71
N CYS A 48 7.02 -9.96 -3.41
CA CYS A 48 7.99 -9.73 -2.37
C CYS A 48 8.31 -11.06 -1.66
N SER A 49 9.53 -11.56 -1.83
CA SER A 49 9.95 -12.81 -1.19
C SER A 49 10.07 -12.63 0.32
N GLY A 50 9.25 -13.36 1.09
CA GLY A 50 9.16 -13.20 2.55
C GLY A 50 8.00 -12.32 3.03
N GLY A 51 7.31 -11.63 2.12
CA GLY A 51 6.13 -10.83 2.43
C GLY A 51 6.43 -9.34 2.58
N TYR A 52 5.39 -8.52 2.41
CA TYR A 52 5.45 -7.09 2.71
C TYR A 52 5.32 -6.86 4.22
N ASP A 53 5.82 -5.74 4.71
CA ASP A 53 5.86 -5.43 6.15
C ASP A 53 4.46 -5.41 6.79
N THR A 54 3.46 -4.97 6.03
CA THR A 54 2.05 -4.87 6.43
C THR A 54 1.13 -5.31 5.29
N THR A 55 -0.17 -5.37 5.56
CA THR A 55 -1.19 -5.70 4.55
C THR A 55 -1.63 -4.49 3.72
N ALA A 56 -1.14 -3.28 4.02
CA ALA A 56 -1.51 -2.06 3.32
C ALA A 56 -1.05 -2.06 1.85
N HIS A 57 -1.76 -1.31 1.01
CA HIS A 57 -1.43 -1.19 -0.42
C HIS A 57 -0.04 -0.56 -0.66
N ASN A 58 0.33 0.41 0.18
CA ASN A 58 1.62 1.12 0.11
C ASN A 58 2.66 0.55 1.07
N SER A 59 2.48 -0.69 1.51
CA SER A 59 3.47 -1.39 2.34
C SER A 59 4.77 -1.59 1.58
N LEU A 60 5.88 -1.63 2.30
CA LEU A 60 7.19 -1.90 1.72
C LEU A 60 7.49 -3.39 1.76
N CYS A 61 8.21 -3.86 0.74
CA CYS A 61 8.80 -5.17 0.75
C CYS A 61 10.02 -5.18 1.71
N SER A 62 10.10 -6.16 2.62
CA SER A 62 11.10 -6.13 3.71
C SER A 62 12.55 -6.12 3.22
N ASN A 63 12.85 -6.78 2.09
CA ASN A 63 14.17 -6.74 1.44
C ASN A 63 14.29 -5.65 0.36
N ARG A 64 13.25 -4.82 0.16
CA ARG A 64 13.14 -3.78 -0.88
C ARG A 64 13.29 -4.27 -2.32
N GLU A 65 13.12 -5.56 -2.55
CA GLU A 65 13.21 -6.16 -3.87
C GLU A 65 11.87 -6.79 -4.25
N GLU A 66 11.24 -6.23 -5.27
CA GLU A 66 10.02 -6.74 -5.86
C GLU A 66 10.32 -7.36 -7.21
N THR A 67 9.70 -8.51 -7.48
CA THR A 67 9.82 -9.21 -8.76
C THR A 67 8.47 -9.27 -9.45
N VAL A 68 8.43 -8.97 -10.74
CA VAL A 68 7.20 -9.10 -11.53
C VAL A 68 6.98 -10.58 -11.86
N VAL A 69 5.83 -11.11 -11.49
CA VAL A 69 5.46 -12.51 -11.72
C VAL A 69 4.08 -12.62 -12.34
N ALA A 70 3.90 -13.61 -13.21
CA ALA A 70 2.57 -14.01 -13.69
C ALA A 70 1.90 -14.89 -12.62
N VAL A 71 0.64 -14.61 -12.33
CA VAL A 71 -0.16 -15.35 -11.35
C VAL A 71 -1.50 -15.76 -11.95
N LYS A 72 -2.04 -16.86 -11.39
CA LYS A 72 -3.38 -17.34 -11.70
C LYS A 72 -4.22 -17.25 -10.44
N LEU A 73 -5.23 -16.38 -10.44
CA LEU A 73 -6.14 -16.21 -9.31
C LEU A 73 -7.31 -17.16 -9.48
N VAL A 74 -7.52 -18.02 -8.48
CA VAL A 74 -8.59 -19.02 -8.48
C VAL A 74 -9.65 -18.58 -7.45
N PRO A 75 -10.92 -18.41 -7.86
CA PRO A 75 -11.99 -18.05 -6.93
C PRO A 75 -12.16 -19.06 -5.81
N ILE A 76 -12.46 -18.57 -4.61
CA ILE A 76 -12.85 -19.41 -3.48
C ILE A 76 -14.33 -19.76 -3.63
N VAL A 77 -14.64 -21.05 -3.66
CA VAL A 77 -16.02 -21.54 -3.83
C VAL A 77 -16.89 -21.03 -2.67
N ASN A 78 -18.08 -20.51 -3.01
CA ASN A 78 -19.05 -19.93 -2.07
C ASN A 78 -18.59 -18.68 -1.30
N ALA A 79 -17.47 -18.06 -1.68
CA ALA A 79 -17.10 -16.77 -1.11
C ALA A 79 -18.08 -15.68 -1.53
N THR A 80 -18.37 -14.77 -0.61
CA THR A 80 -19.26 -13.61 -0.80
C THR A 80 -18.51 -12.32 -0.52
N SER A 81 -19.16 -11.18 -0.71
CA SER A 81 -18.58 -9.87 -0.35
C SER A 81 -18.16 -9.77 1.12
N ALA A 82 -18.70 -10.61 2.01
CA ALA A 82 -18.29 -10.65 3.42
C ALA A 82 -16.89 -11.24 3.63
N ASN A 83 -16.36 -11.98 2.65
CA ASN A 83 -15.02 -12.56 2.71
C ASN A 83 -13.92 -11.59 2.26
N ILE A 84 -14.29 -10.49 1.59
CA ILE A 84 -13.34 -9.51 1.08
C ILE A 84 -12.73 -8.73 2.24
N GLN A 85 -11.41 -8.77 2.36
CA GLN A 85 -10.66 -7.99 3.33
C GLN A 85 -10.00 -6.81 2.63
N GLN A 86 -10.59 -5.62 2.75
CA GLN A 86 -10.00 -4.43 2.14
C GLN A 86 -8.62 -4.16 2.75
N ARG A 87 -7.62 -3.90 1.91
CA ARG A 87 -6.32 -3.43 2.40
C ARG A 87 -6.45 -1.96 2.79
N SER A 88 -5.71 -1.57 3.82
CA SER A 88 -5.60 -0.17 4.20
C SER A 88 -4.60 0.56 3.29
N THR A 89 -4.59 1.88 3.38
CA THR A 89 -3.46 2.71 2.93
C THR A 89 -2.89 3.36 4.18
N GLU A 90 -1.59 3.19 4.42
CA GLU A 90 -0.93 3.81 5.57
C GLU A 90 -0.67 5.28 5.30
N GLU A 91 -1.12 6.14 6.21
CA GLU A 91 -0.80 7.56 6.20
C GLU A 91 0.46 7.79 7.05
N GLN A 92 1.60 7.97 6.40
CA GLN A 92 2.81 8.42 7.07
C GLN A 92 2.74 9.94 7.24
N ALA A 93 2.49 10.40 8.46
CA ALA A 93 2.51 11.82 8.77
C ALA A 93 3.91 12.39 8.50
N SER A 94 4.04 13.25 7.48
CA SER A 94 5.29 13.96 7.22
C SER A 94 5.47 15.06 8.24
N GLU A 95 6.00 14.72 9.41
CA GLU A 95 6.39 15.72 10.40
C GLU A 95 7.66 16.43 9.93
N ARG A 96 7.49 17.58 9.28
CA ARG A 96 8.59 18.50 8.99
C ARG A 96 9.02 19.15 10.30
N LYS A 97 10.08 18.64 10.93
CA LYS A 97 10.79 19.35 12.01
C LYS A 97 11.50 20.58 11.43
N GLY A 98 10.74 21.59 11.04
CA GLY A 98 11.28 22.89 10.63
C GLY A 98 11.88 23.59 11.84
N GLY A 99 13.21 23.74 11.86
CA GLY A 99 13.93 24.38 12.95
C GLY A 99 13.43 25.81 13.18
N SER A 100 12.89 26.07 14.36
CA SER A 100 12.48 27.39 14.84
C SER A 100 13.69 28.29 15.17
N PHE A 101 14.71 28.30 14.31
CA PHE A 101 15.84 29.22 14.41
C PHE A 101 15.62 30.51 13.60
N GLY A 102 14.53 30.60 12.82
CA GLY A 102 14.28 31.71 11.91
C GLY A 102 14.21 33.07 12.60
N LEU A 103 13.28 33.26 13.55
CA LEU A 103 13.04 34.60 14.09
C LEU A 103 14.08 35.03 15.15
N GLY A 104 14.53 34.10 16.00
CA GLY A 104 15.53 34.39 17.03
C GLY A 104 16.89 34.78 16.44
N LEU A 105 17.36 34.04 15.44
CA LEU A 105 18.63 34.34 14.77
C LEU A 105 18.55 35.65 13.96
N LEU A 106 17.42 35.89 13.29
CA LEU A 106 17.21 37.14 12.54
C LEU A 106 17.20 38.37 13.47
N MET A 107 16.65 38.26 14.68
CA MET A 107 16.71 39.34 15.67
C MET A 107 18.14 39.63 16.14
N VAL A 108 18.93 38.59 16.41
CA VAL A 108 20.34 38.76 16.81
C VAL A 108 21.16 39.41 15.69
N LEU A 109 20.97 38.96 14.45
CA LEU A 109 21.64 39.56 13.28
C LEU A 109 21.21 41.01 13.05
N GLY A 110 19.93 41.33 13.26
CA GLY A 110 19.42 42.70 13.22
C GLY A 110 20.13 43.60 14.24
N VAL A 111 20.18 43.18 15.51
CA VAL A 111 20.85 43.93 16.58
C VAL A 111 22.34 44.11 16.31
N LEU A 112 23.04 43.07 15.84
CA LEU A 112 24.47 43.16 15.50
C LEU A 112 24.72 44.07 14.28
N GLY A 113 23.81 44.11 13.31
CA GLY A 113 23.87 45.00 12.15
C GLY A 113 23.69 46.48 12.52
N PHE A 114 22.80 46.80 13.47
CA PHE A 114 22.60 48.16 13.96
C PHE A 114 23.75 48.69 14.83
N ARG A 115 24.63 47.83 15.35
CA ARG A 115 25.80 48.22 16.16
C ARG A 115 26.99 48.74 15.34
N ARG A 116 26.91 48.75 14.01
CA ARG A 116 27.91 49.38 13.13
C ARG A 116 27.40 50.74 12.64
N LYS A 117 27.36 51.71 13.56
CA LYS A 117 27.45 53.15 13.29
C LYS A 117 28.26 53.79 14.40
#